data_AF-A0AAD6UWV4-F1
#
_entry.id   AF-A0AAD6UWV4-F1
#
_cell.length_a   1.000
_cell.length_b   1.000
_cell.length_c   1.000
_cell.angle_alpha   90.00
_cell.angle_beta   90.00
_cell.angle_gamma   90.00
#
_symmetry.space_group_name_H-M   'P 1'
#
loop_
_entity.id
_entity.type
_entity.pdbx_description
1 polymer ?
#
loop_
_entity_poly.entity_id
_entity_poly.type
_entity_poly.pdbx_seq_one_letter_code
_entity_poly.pdbx_strand_id
1 'polypeptide(L)'
;LITNSVPSDSQINEIHKFIIKTEAEISILHDEMARVQRAFDQLKLQRTRLKDFVESHRGVVSIVRRLPRDILGEIFPHFLDANDQCYMPRPRGSPARLLHLVGVCDRWRTIALASPPLWRHVVPWAGPW
;
A
#
# COMPACT_ATOMS: atom_id res chain seq x y z
N LEU A 1 4.16 -47.22 25.70
CA LEU A 1 3.30 -48.40 25.92
C LEU A 1 3.67 -49.45 24.88
N ILE A 2 4.55 -50.39 25.25
CA ILE A 2 5.01 -51.47 24.39
C ILE A 2 4.64 -52.77 25.11
N THR A 3 3.40 -53.23 24.97
CA THR A 3 3.01 -54.56 25.43
C THR A 3 2.12 -55.16 24.36
N ASN A 4 2.63 -56.20 23.71
CA ASN A 4 2.01 -56.91 22.58
C ASN A 4 0.89 -57.86 23.06
N SER A 5 0.03 -57.36 23.96
CA SER A 5 -1.02 -58.10 24.64
C SER A 5 -2.37 -57.46 24.40
N VAL A 6 -3.40 -58.30 24.16
CA VAL A 6 -4.77 -57.85 23.93
C VAL A 6 -5.26 -57.08 25.17
N PRO A 7 -5.68 -55.81 25.03
CA PRO A 7 -6.19 -55.03 26.15
C PRO A 7 -7.45 -55.65 26.74
N SER A 8 -7.60 -55.60 28.06
CA SER A 8 -8.85 -55.96 28.74
C SER A 8 -9.95 -54.92 28.47
N ASP A 9 -11.22 -55.33 28.58
CA ASP A 9 -12.37 -54.43 28.38
C ASP A 9 -12.32 -53.18 29.26
N SER A 10 -11.79 -53.29 30.48
CA SER A 10 -11.57 -52.14 31.37
C SER A 10 -10.54 -51.17 30.82
N GLN A 11 -9.43 -51.66 30.26
CA GLN A 11 -8.40 -50.82 29.64
C GLN A 11 -8.93 -50.14 28.38
N ILE A 12 -9.72 -50.85 27.57
CA ILE A 12 -10.38 -50.27 26.39
C ILE A 12 -11.32 -49.13 26.81
N ASN A 13 -12.11 -49.33 27.86
CA ASN A 13 -13.04 -48.31 28.36
C ASN A 13 -12.30 -47.07 28.92
N GLU A 14 -11.20 -47.26 29.65
CA GLU A 14 -10.39 -46.13 30.12
C GLU A 14 -9.76 -45.34 28.97
N ILE A 15 -9.25 -46.04 27.95
CA ILE A 15 -8.71 -45.41 26.74
C ILE A 15 -9.80 -44.62 26.02
N HIS A 16 -11.00 -45.18 25.85
CA HIS A 16 -12.13 -44.45 25.24
C HIS A 16 -12.51 -43.19 26.02
N LYS A 17 -12.59 -43.26 27.37
CA LYS A 17 -12.85 -42.08 28.19
C LYS A 17 -11.77 -41.01 28.01
N PHE A 18 -10.50 -41.42 27.94
CA PHE A 18 -9.39 -40.51 27.71
C PHE A 18 -9.47 -39.85 26.33
N ILE A 19 -9.80 -40.62 25.28
CA ILE A 19 -10.01 -40.11 23.93
C ILE A 19 -11.14 -39.07 23.93
N ILE A 20 -12.32 -39.42 24.44
CA ILE A 20 -13.48 -38.50 24.48
C ILE A 20 -13.13 -37.20 25.21
N LYS A 21 -12.45 -37.29 26.35
CA LYS A 21 -12.00 -36.10 27.10
C LYS A 21 -11.03 -35.25 26.26
N THR A 22 -10.08 -35.88 25.60
CA THR A 22 -9.07 -35.19 24.77
C THR A 22 -9.71 -34.52 23.56
N GLU A 23 -10.67 -35.18 22.91
CA GLU A 23 -11.44 -34.62 21.80
C GLU A 23 -12.26 -33.40 22.24
N ALA A 24 -12.85 -33.43 23.44
CA ALA A 24 -13.55 -32.28 24.01
C ALA A 24 -12.60 -31.09 24.26
N GLU A 25 -11.40 -31.35 24.82
CA GLU A 25 -10.38 -30.31 25.02
C GLU A 25 -9.91 -29.70 23.69
N ILE A 26 -9.70 -30.52 22.66
CA ILE A 26 -9.37 -30.07 21.30
C ILE A 26 -10.49 -29.17 20.74
N SER A 27 -11.76 -29.56 20.92
CA SER A 27 -12.90 -28.75 20.45
C SER A 27 -12.92 -27.37 21.10
N ILE A 28 -12.69 -27.29 22.41
CA ILE A 28 -12.64 -26.02 23.16
C ILE A 28 -11.51 -25.14 22.62
N LEU A 29 -10.33 -25.72 22.36
CA LEU A 29 -9.20 -24.98 21.80
C LEU A 29 -9.51 -24.46 20.39
N HIS A 30 -10.16 -25.24 19.53
CA HIS A 30 -10.59 -24.78 18.22
C HIS A 30 -11.57 -23.61 18.30
N ASP A 31 -12.54 -23.64 19.22
CA ASP A 31 -13.49 -22.54 19.41
C ASP A 31 -12.79 -21.26 19.86
N GLU A 32 -11.80 -21.39 20.76
CA GLU A 32 -11.01 -20.25 21.22
C GLU A 32 -10.11 -19.68 20.12
N MET A 33 -9.48 -20.54 19.32
CA MET A 33 -8.73 -20.13 18.14
C MET A 33 -9.62 -19.37 17.16
N ALA A 34 -10.84 -19.86 16.89
CA ALA A 34 -11.80 -19.19 16.02
C ALA A 34 -12.28 -17.84 16.60
N ARG A 35 -12.42 -17.73 17.93
CA ARG A 35 -12.76 -16.48 18.60
C ARG A 35 -11.64 -15.44 18.44
N VAL A 36 -10.40 -15.82 18.74
CA VAL A 36 -9.23 -14.94 18.65
C VAL A 36 -8.99 -14.50 17.20
N GLN A 37 -9.13 -15.42 16.24
CA GLN A 37 -8.97 -15.10 14.82
C GLN A 37 -9.99 -14.03 14.36
N ARG A 38 -11.25 -14.16 14.75
CA ARG A 38 -12.28 -13.15 14.45
C ARG A 38 -11.95 -11.78 15.04
N ALA A 39 -11.49 -11.74 16.29
CA ALA A 39 -11.10 -10.49 16.94
C ALA A 39 -9.89 -9.84 16.23
N PHE A 40 -8.91 -10.65 15.83
CA PHE A 40 -7.75 -10.19 15.08
C PHE A 40 -8.15 -9.61 13.72
N ASP A 41 -9.04 -10.29 12.98
CA ASP A 41 -9.51 -9.82 11.67
C ASP A 41 -10.29 -8.51 11.77
N GLN A 42 -11.10 -8.35 12.82
CA GLN A 42 -11.81 -7.10 13.11
C GLN A 42 -10.83 -5.95 13.38
N LEU A 43 -9.81 -6.17 14.22
CA LEU A 43 -8.78 -5.18 14.51
C LEU A 43 -7.97 -4.82 13.25
N LYS A 44 -7.64 -5.80 12.42
CA LYS A 44 -6.94 -5.60 11.15
C LYS A 44 -7.76 -4.71 10.22
N LEU A 45 -9.07 -4.95 10.11
CA LEU A 45 -9.97 -4.13 9.31
C LEU A 45 -10.06 -2.69 9.84
N GLN A 46 -10.22 -2.51 11.15
CA GLN A 46 -10.23 -1.18 11.77
C GLN A 46 -8.93 -0.42 11.52
N ARG A 47 -7.78 -1.09 11.68
CA ARG A 47 -6.47 -0.50 11.40
C ARG A 47 -6.35 -0.05 9.96
N THR A 48 -6.77 -0.88 9.00
CA THR A 48 -6.75 -0.52 7.56
C THR A 48 -7.60 0.72 7.32
N ARG A 49 -8.85 0.75 7.80
CA ARG A 49 -9.74 1.92 7.67
C ARG A 49 -9.11 3.21 8.22
N LEU A 50 -8.49 3.14 9.40
CA LEU A 50 -7.83 4.30 10.01
C LEU A 50 -6.60 4.74 9.22
N LYS A 51 -5.83 3.80 8.66
CA LYS A 51 -4.70 4.14 7.78
C LYS A 51 -5.18 4.86 6.52
N ASP A 52 -6.23 4.36 5.88
CA ASP A 52 -6.81 4.98 4.68
C ASP A 52 -7.35 6.38 4.98
N PHE A 53 -7.99 6.55 6.15
CA PHE A 53 -8.43 7.85 6.65
C PHE A 53 -7.25 8.81 6.84
N VAL A 54 -6.18 8.38 7.52
CA VAL A 54 -4.99 9.22 7.73
C VAL A 54 -4.34 9.59 6.40
N GLU A 55 -4.19 8.65 5.47
CA GLU A 55 -3.53 8.89 4.19
C GLU A 55 -4.32 9.86 3.30
N SER A 56 -5.65 9.69 3.24
CA SER A 56 -6.51 10.63 2.51
C SER A 56 -6.41 12.05 3.06
N HIS A 57 -6.35 12.22 4.38
CA HIS A 57 -6.24 13.53 5.03
C HIS A 57 -4.82 14.12 4.91
N ARG A 58 -3.78 13.30 4.98
CA ARG A 58 -2.39 13.73 4.69
C ARG A 58 -2.29 14.30 3.27
N GLY A 59 -2.96 13.67 2.30
CA GLY A 59 -3.07 14.20 0.96
C GLY A 59 -3.69 15.60 0.92
N VAL A 60 -4.76 15.84 1.68
CA VAL A 60 -5.44 17.15 1.75
C VAL A 60 -4.58 18.23 2.41
N VAL A 61 -3.87 17.90 3.49
CA VAL A 61 -3.04 18.87 4.24
C VAL A 61 -1.67 19.09 3.58
N SER A 62 -1.27 18.22 2.64
CA SER A 62 -0.04 18.36 1.88
C SER A 62 0.12 19.76 1.29
N ILE A 63 1.24 20.42 1.62
CA ILE A 63 1.61 21.76 1.18
C ILE A 63 1.49 21.89 -0.34
N VAL A 64 1.85 20.83 -1.06
CA VAL A 64 1.77 20.71 -2.52
C VAL A 64 0.36 20.96 -3.07
N ARG A 65 -0.70 20.58 -2.35
CA ARG A 65 -2.10 20.85 -2.72
C ARG A 65 -2.60 22.22 -2.26
N ARG A 66 -1.87 22.91 -1.38
CA ARG A 66 -2.22 24.23 -0.81
C ARG A 66 -1.50 25.41 -1.47
N LEU A 67 -0.44 25.18 -2.23
CA LEU A 67 0.25 26.24 -2.97
C LEU A 67 -0.70 26.92 -3.97
N PRO A 68 -0.78 28.26 -4.05
CA PRO A 68 -1.58 28.95 -5.04
C PRO A 68 -1.19 28.56 -6.48
N ARG A 69 -2.13 28.72 -7.43
CA ARG A 69 -1.88 28.40 -8.84
C ARG A 69 -0.68 29.17 -9.39
N ASP A 70 -0.57 30.45 -9.04
CA ASP A 70 0.48 31.32 -9.57
C ASP A 70 1.86 30.88 -9.11
N ILE A 71 1.97 30.45 -7.84
CA ILE A 71 3.22 29.92 -7.27
C ILE A 71 3.62 28.61 -7.96
N LEU A 72 2.67 27.71 -8.23
CA LEU A 72 2.95 26.48 -8.98
C LEU A 72 3.33 26.77 -10.44
N GLY A 73 2.68 27.75 -11.06
CA GLY A 73 2.98 28.23 -12.41
C GLY A 73 4.39 28.81 -12.54
N GLU A 74 4.90 29.44 -11.48
CA GLU A 74 6.27 29.96 -11.41
C GLU A 74 7.31 28.86 -11.14
N ILE A 75 6.98 27.88 -10.28
CA ILE A 75 7.90 26.78 -9.93
C ILE A 75 8.11 25.83 -11.11
N PHE A 76 7.06 25.52 -11.89
CA PHE A 76 7.12 24.51 -12.94
C PHE A 76 8.19 24.80 -14.01
N PRO A 77 8.30 26.01 -14.59
CA PRO A 77 9.38 26.36 -15.52
C PRO A 77 10.76 26.18 -14.90
N HIS A 78 10.99 26.66 -13.68
CA HIS A 78 12.27 26.50 -12.99
C HIS A 78 12.66 25.04 -12.79
N PHE A 79 11.69 24.17 -12.49
CA PHE A 79 11.92 22.73 -12.38
C PHE A 79 12.24 22.07 -13.73
N LEU A 80 11.61 22.52 -14.82
CA LEU A 80 11.88 21.99 -16.17
C LEU A 80 13.25 22.45 -16.69
N ASP A 81 13.63 23.69 -16.40
CA ASP A 81 14.88 24.35 -16.79
C ASP A 81 16.06 24.02 -15.89
N ALA A 82 15.82 23.43 -14.71
CA ALA A 82 16.89 23.00 -13.80
C ALA A 82 17.85 22.04 -14.52
N ASN A 83 19.12 22.45 -14.62
CA ASN A 83 20.18 21.56 -15.07
C ASN A 83 20.41 20.47 -14.02
N ASP A 84 20.48 19.22 -14.46
CA ASP A 84 20.80 18.08 -13.61
C ASP A 84 22.21 18.24 -13.02
N GLN A 85 22.33 18.89 -11.86
CA GLN A 85 23.48 18.74 -10.98
C GLN A 85 23.41 17.40 -10.21
N CYS A 86 22.33 16.63 -10.37
CA CYS A 86 22.20 15.28 -9.83
C CYS A 86 22.66 14.24 -10.87
N TYR A 87 23.58 13.38 -10.44
CA TYR A 87 24.17 12.12 -10.95
C TYR A 87 23.83 11.50 -12.33
N MET A 88 22.77 11.89 -13.03
CA MET A 88 22.45 11.44 -14.38
C MET A 88 22.04 12.63 -15.24
N PRO A 89 22.87 13.05 -16.22
CA PRO A 89 22.50 14.11 -17.15
C PRO A 89 21.28 13.65 -17.97
N ARG A 90 20.10 14.24 -17.75
CA ARG A 90 18.98 14.08 -18.69
C ARG A 90 19.07 15.16 -19.76
N PRO A 91 18.74 14.84 -21.02
CA PRO A 91 18.68 15.84 -22.07
C PRO A 91 17.76 16.99 -21.66
N ARG A 92 18.20 18.24 -21.88
CA ARG A 92 17.34 19.42 -21.74
C ARG A 92 16.12 19.22 -22.65
N GLY A 93 14.92 19.46 -22.13
CA GLY A 93 13.68 19.19 -22.86
C GLY A 93 13.23 17.73 -22.89
N SER A 94 13.72 16.87 -21.97
CA SER A 94 13.13 15.52 -21.83
C SER A 94 11.67 15.61 -21.35
N PRO A 95 10.71 14.97 -22.04
CA PRO A 95 9.30 14.93 -21.61
C PRO A 95 9.13 14.34 -20.21
N ALA A 96 10.12 13.58 -19.72
CA ALA A 96 10.11 12.92 -18.42
C ALA A 96 9.88 13.88 -17.24
N ARG A 97 10.44 15.08 -17.25
CA ARG A 97 10.23 16.06 -16.16
C ARG A 97 8.80 16.63 -16.17
N LEU A 98 8.25 16.89 -17.36
CA LEU A 98 6.86 17.30 -17.50
C LEU A 98 5.91 16.17 -17.05
N LEU A 99 6.23 14.92 -17.40
CA LEU A 99 5.50 13.72 -16.97
C LEU A 99 5.50 13.56 -15.43
N HIS A 100 6.61 13.89 -14.76
CA HIS A 100 6.64 13.90 -13.30
C HIS A 100 5.67 14.94 -12.72
N LEU A 101 5.66 16.18 -13.25
CA LEU A 101 4.76 17.23 -12.78
C LEU A 101 3.28 16.86 -12.95
N VAL A 102 2.88 16.37 -14.12
CA VAL A 102 1.48 15.95 -14.38
C VAL A 102 1.11 14.64 -13.66
N GLY A 103 2.09 13.90 -13.15
CA GLY A 103 1.90 12.67 -12.37
C GLY A 103 1.61 12.91 -10.88
N VAL A 104 1.92 14.10 -10.34
CA VAL A 104 1.81 14.36 -8.89
C VAL A 104 0.37 14.36 -8.39
N CYS A 105 -0.52 15.15 -9.00
CA CYS A 105 -1.94 15.18 -8.68
C CYS A 105 -2.76 15.84 -9.79
N ASP A 106 -4.09 15.70 -9.72
CA ASP A 106 -5.01 16.28 -10.69
C ASP A 106 -4.89 17.81 -10.83
N ARG A 107 -4.67 18.49 -9.70
CA ARG A 107 -4.46 19.96 -9.68
C ARG A 107 -3.18 20.37 -10.41
N TRP A 108 -2.07 19.66 -10.19
CA TRP A 108 -0.80 19.93 -10.86
C TRP A 108 -0.91 19.67 -12.36
N ARG A 109 -1.58 18.58 -12.75
CA ARG A 109 -1.91 18.31 -14.14
C ARG A 109 -2.70 19.45 -14.77
N THR A 110 -3.78 19.89 -14.11
CA THR A 110 -4.63 20.98 -14.62
C THR A 110 -3.82 22.28 -14.80
N ILE A 111 -2.97 22.64 -13.84
CA ILE A 111 -2.13 23.84 -13.92
C ILE A 111 -1.07 23.71 -15.03
N ALA A 112 -0.41 22.55 -15.12
CA ALA A 112 0.63 22.31 -16.11
C ALA A 112 0.05 22.33 -17.55
N LEU A 113 -1.11 21.70 -17.76
CA LEU A 113 -1.78 21.71 -19.06
C LEU A 113 -2.27 23.11 -19.45
N ALA A 114 -2.76 23.89 -18.48
CA ALA A 114 -3.23 25.25 -18.68
C ALA A 114 -2.09 26.30 -18.81
N SER A 115 -0.83 25.87 -18.79
CA SER A 115 0.34 26.76 -18.87
C SER A 115 1.08 26.57 -20.20
N PRO A 116 0.72 27.32 -21.27
CA PRO A 116 1.37 27.28 -22.58
C PRO A 116 2.92 27.29 -22.55
N PRO A 117 3.59 28.06 -21.68
CA PRO A 117 5.06 28.10 -21.64
C PRO A 117 5.73 26.76 -21.28
N LEU A 118 5.03 25.81 -20.65
CA LEU A 118 5.59 24.53 -20.26
C LEU A 118 5.73 23.57 -21.46
N TRP A 119 4.90 23.74 -22.49
CA TRP A 119 4.84 22.86 -23.66
C TRP A 119 6.04 22.98 -24.60
N ARG A 120 6.83 24.06 -24.50
CA ARG A 120 8.12 24.19 -25.22
C ARG A 120 9.15 23.09 -24.87
N HIS A 121 8.90 22.35 -23.78
CA HIS A 121 9.75 21.24 -23.33
C HIS A 121 9.27 19.87 -23.86
N VAL A 122 8.21 19.84 -24.67
CA VAL A 122 7.79 18.66 -25.41
C VAL A 122 8.46 18.71 -26.78
N VAL A 123 9.57 17.98 -26.93
CA VAL A 123 10.18 17.79 -28.24
C VAL A 123 9.32 16.82 -29.08
N PRO A 124 8.86 17.20 -30.28
CA PRO A 124 8.29 16.25 -31.21
C PRO A 124 9.36 15.20 -31.52
N TRP A 125 8.97 13.93 -31.49
CA TRP A 125 9.85 12.83 -31.89
C TRP A 125 10.44 13.13 -33.29
N ALA A 126 11.76 13.34 -33.36
CA ALA A 126 12.50 13.41 -34.61
C ALA A 126 13.22 12.06 -34.81
N GLY A 127 12.50 11.08 -35.36
CA GLY A 127 13.10 9.82 -35.81
C GLY A 127 13.87 10.00 -37.13
N PRO A 128 14.89 9.18 -37.41
CA PRO A 128 15.65 9.26 -38.66
C PRO A 128 14.84 8.67 -39.82
N TRP A 129 14.84 9.37 -40.96
CA TRP A 129 14.34 8.88 -42.25
C TRP A 129 15.34 7.91 -42.88
#